data_AF-A0A8A3P2P1-F1
#
_entry.id   AF-A0A8A3P2P1-F1
#
_cell.length_a   1.000
_cell.length_b   1.000
_cell.length_c   1.000
_cell.angle_alpha   90.00
_cell.angle_beta   90.00
_cell.angle_gamma   90.00
#
_symmetry.space_group_name_H-M   'P 1'
#
loop_
_entity.id
_entity.type
_entity.pdbx_description
1 polymer ?
#
loop_
_entity_poly.entity_id
_entity_poly.type
_entity_poly.pdbx_seq_one_letter_code
_entity_poly.pdbx_strand_id
1 'polypeptide(L)'
;MGFFAAILSLIGTGQIAFTAYNLYLSSIAIPKLLSYEDKAVKAAKYSNIAKGQLFKTRSTQAASVGSLLLTLLTATPFLLFRYASTTIFALSTVNLAILLVTREYVGDFWRGKAKVPIPGTGDLNDAIGLTNEVGENQLFLAVSWVAYGVLGLLA
;
A
#
# COMPACT_ATOMS: atom_id res chain seq x y z
N MET A 1 6.59 -31.51 -4.84
CA MET A 1 7.08 -30.13 -4.70
C MET A 1 8.21 -30.14 -3.69
N GLY A 2 9.32 -29.42 -3.95
CA GLY A 2 10.38 -29.28 -2.95
C GLY A 2 9.87 -28.51 -1.72
N PHE A 3 10.50 -28.71 -0.56
CA PHE A 3 10.15 -28.04 0.69
C PHE A 3 10.11 -26.51 0.54
N PHE A 4 11.12 -25.92 -0.11
CA PHE A 4 11.17 -24.47 -0.38
C PHE A 4 10.06 -23.99 -1.30
N ALA A 5 9.69 -24.75 -2.33
CA ALA A 5 8.58 -24.41 -3.22
C ALA A 5 7.24 -24.36 -2.46
N ALA A 6 7.00 -25.29 -1.52
CA ALA A 6 5.80 -25.27 -0.70
C ALA A 6 5.74 -24.03 0.21
N ILE A 7 6.87 -23.62 0.80
CA ILE A 7 6.95 -22.41 1.62
C ILE A 7 6.71 -21.16 0.75
N LEU A 8 7.31 -21.08 -0.44
CA LEU A 8 7.06 -19.98 -1.36
C LEU A 8 5.58 -19.89 -1.75
N SER A 9 4.92 -21.01 -2.07
CA SER A 9 3.48 -21.00 -2.34
C SER A 9 2.65 -20.50 -1.15
N LEU A 10 3.02 -20.89 0.09
CA LEU A 10 2.34 -20.43 1.29
C LEU A 10 2.50 -18.91 1.49
N ILE A 11 3.74 -18.39 1.38
CA ILE A 11 4.01 -16.95 1.52
C ILE A 11 3.30 -16.18 0.40
N GLY A 12 3.41 -16.62 -0.85
CA GLY A 12 2.79 -15.95 -2.01
C GLY A 12 1.27 -15.90 -1.91
N THR A 13 0.63 -16.98 -1.46
CA THR A 13 -0.82 -16.99 -1.19
C THR A 13 -1.18 -16.00 -0.08
N GLY A 14 -0.40 -15.96 1.00
CA GLY A 14 -0.57 -14.99 2.07
C GLY A 14 -0.42 -13.55 1.60
N GLN A 15 0.59 -13.26 0.77
CA GLN A 15 0.81 -11.95 0.16
C GLN A 15 -0.39 -11.52 -0.69
N ILE A 16 -0.94 -12.41 -1.53
CA ILE A 16 -2.12 -12.13 -2.36
C ILE A 16 -3.33 -11.80 -1.48
N ALA A 17 -3.64 -12.65 -0.51
CA ALA A 17 -4.78 -12.45 0.39
C ALA A 17 -4.65 -11.15 1.20
N PHE A 18 -3.47 -10.91 1.78
CA PHE A 18 -3.22 -9.72 2.58
C PHE A 18 -3.20 -8.44 1.74
N THR A 19 -2.71 -8.50 0.49
CA THR A 19 -2.79 -7.39 -0.46
C THR A 19 -4.24 -7.08 -0.83
N ALA A 20 -5.07 -8.10 -1.08
CA ALA A 20 -6.49 -7.92 -1.35
C ALA A 20 -7.24 -7.27 -0.17
N TYR A 21 -6.92 -7.67 1.06
CA TYR A 21 -7.44 -7.03 2.27
C TYR A 21 -7.05 -5.54 2.34
N ASN A 22 -5.81 -5.18 2.04
CA ASN A 22 -5.36 -3.78 2.05
C ASN A 22 -5.98 -2.94 0.92
N LEU A 23 -6.22 -3.53 -0.25
CA LEU A 23 -7.00 -2.89 -1.31
C LEU A 23 -8.45 -2.68 -0.88
N TYR A 24 -9.05 -3.62 -0.14
CA TYR A 24 -10.37 -3.45 0.45
C TYR A 24 -10.40 -2.30 1.47
N LEU A 25 -9.43 -2.21 2.39
CA LEU A 25 -9.32 -1.06 3.30
C LEU A 25 -9.19 0.27 2.53
N SER A 26 -8.37 0.29 1.48
CA SER A 26 -8.23 1.47 0.61
C SER A 26 -9.54 1.83 -0.09
N SER A 27 -10.33 0.83 -0.50
CA SER A 27 -11.65 1.05 -1.11
C SER A 27 -12.68 1.66 -0.15
N ILE A 28 -12.49 1.51 1.17
CA ILE A 28 -13.30 2.17 2.19
C ILE A 28 -12.75 3.58 2.49
N ALA A 29 -11.43 3.73 2.58
CA ALA A 29 -10.78 4.98 2.93
C ALA A 29 -10.97 6.07 1.85
N ILE A 30 -10.86 5.70 0.58
CA ILE A 30 -10.93 6.65 -0.55
C ILE A 30 -12.28 7.37 -0.60
N PRO A 31 -13.45 6.70 -0.60
CA PRO A 31 -14.74 7.38 -0.59
C PRO A 31 -14.91 8.33 0.60
N LYS A 32 -14.40 7.94 1.78
CA LYS A 32 -14.42 8.79 2.97
C LYS A 32 -13.59 10.07 2.77
N LEU A 33 -12.41 9.98 2.14
CA LEU A 33 -11.63 11.17 1.74
C LEU A 33 -12.35 12.02 0.69
N LEU A 34 -12.99 11.37 -0.29
CA LEU A 34 -13.72 12.05 -1.36
C LEU A 34 -14.91 12.86 -0.82
N SER A 35 -15.54 12.43 0.28
CA SER A 35 -16.64 13.18 0.91
C SER A 35 -16.24 14.60 1.38
N TYR A 36 -14.94 14.85 1.61
CA TYR A 36 -14.40 16.17 1.96
C TYR A 36 -13.75 16.88 0.79
N GLU A 37 -13.67 16.23 -0.37
CA GLU A 37 -12.95 16.73 -1.52
C GLU A 37 -13.56 18.02 -2.08
N ASP A 38 -14.88 18.15 -2.11
CA ASP A 38 -15.54 19.38 -2.57
C ASP A 38 -15.14 20.61 -1.76
N LYS A 39 -15.02 20.46 -0.43
CA LYS A 39 -14.55 21.53 0.45
C LYS A 39 -13.08 21.85 0.17
N ALA A 40 -12.26 20.83 -0.01
CA ALA A 40 -10.84 20.98 -0.34
C ALA A 40 -10.63 21.64 -1.72
N VAL A 41 -11.43 21.29 -2.72
CA VAL A 41 -11.41 21.88 -4.08
C VAL A 41 -11.81 23.34 -4.03
N LYS A 42 -12.88 23.70 -3.30
CA LYS A 42 -13.26 25.11 -3.12
C LYS A 42 -12.14 25.90 -2.45
N ALA A 43 -11.55 25.38 -1.38
CA ALA A 43 -10.42 26.01 -0.70
C ALA A 43 -9.18 26.15 -1.63
N ALA A 44 -8.93 25.15 -2.48
CA ALA A 44 -7.82 25.15 -3.44
C ALA A 44 -7.93 26.23 -4.52
N LYS A 45 -9.14 26.73 -4.81
CA LYS A 45 -9.32 27.86 -5.74
C LYS A 45 -8.76 29.18 -5.20
N TYR A 46 -8.74 29.33 -3.88
CA TYR A 46 -8.35 30.57 -3.21
C TYR A 46 -7.03 30.44 -2.43
N SER A 47 -6.47 29.24 -2.31
CA SER A 47 -5.22 29.00 -1.57
C SER A 47 -4.33 27.95 -2.24
N ASN A 48 -3.09 28.35 -2.55
CA ASN A 48 -2.06 27.44 -3.05
C ASN A 48 -1.71 26.34 -2.05
N ILE A 49 -1.82 26.61 -0.74
CA ILE A 49 -1.61 25.62 0.31
C ILE A 49 -2.69 24.54 0.23
N ALA A 50 -3.96 24.93 0.13
CA ALA A 50 -5.07 23.97 0.00
C ALA A 50 -4.95 23.13 -1.29
N LYS A 51 -4.55 23.75 -2.41
CA LYS A 51 -4.26 23.04 -3.66
C LYS A 51 -3.16 21.99 -3.49
N GLY A 52 -2.06 22.34 -2.81
CA GLY A 52 -0.97 21.41 -2.50
C GLY A 52 -1.43 20.24 -1.63
N GLN A 53 -2.23 20.49 -0.60
CA GLN A 53 -2.78 19.46 0.28
C GLN A 53 -3.71 18.49 -0.45
N LEU A 54 -4.59 19.01 -1.32
CA LEU A 54 -5.47 18.19 -2.15
C LEU A 54 -4.67 17.28 -3.08
N PHE A 55 -3.66 17.84 -3.76
CA PHE A 55 -2.79 17.08 -4.65
C PHE A 55 -2.00 15.98 -3.90
N LYS A 56 -1.47 16.30 -2.72
CA LYS A 56 -0.75 15.32 -1.89
C LYS A 56 -1.68 14.22 -1.36
N THR A 57 -2.91 14.56 -0.98
CA THR A 57 -3.92 13.57 -0.57
C THR A 57 -4.17 12.57 -1.71
N ARG A 58 -4.45 13.05 -2.92
CA ARG A 58 -4.68 12.18 -4.10
C ARG A 58 -3.45 11.33 -4.44
N SER A 59 -2.27 11.96 -4.51
CA SER A 59 -1.05 11.25 -4.92
C SER A 59 -0.58 10.22 -3.90
N THR A 60 -0.76 10.44 -2.60
CA THR A 60 -0.42 9.45 -1.57
C THR A 60 -1.36 8.25 -1.61
N GLN A 61 -2.67 8.47 -1.76
CA GLN A 61 -3.63 7.37 -1.96
C GLN A 61 -3.34 6.58 -3.23
N ALA A 62 -3.06 7.26 -4.35
CA ALA A 62 -2.70 6.62 -5.61
C ALA A 62 -1.39 5.83 -5.51
N ALA A 63 -0.36 6.37 -4.85
CA ALA A 63 0.90 5.66 -4.63
C ALA A 63 0.69 4.40 -3.78
N SER A 64 -0.10 4.49 -2.71
CA SER A 64 -0.43 3.37 -1.83
C SER A 64 -1.16 2.24 -2.57
N VAL A 65 -2.23 2.58 -3.30
CA VAL A 65 -2.97 1.60 -4.12
C VAL A 65 -2.08 1.04 -5.22
N GLY A 66 -1.27 1.88 -5.87
CA GLY A 66 -0.36 1.46 -6.94
C GLY A 66 0.66 0.43 -6.48
N SER A 67 1.28 0.59 -5.31
CA SER A 67 2.24 -0.39 -4.78
C SER A 67 1.56 -1.71 -4.40
N LEU A 68 0.33 -1.66 -3.89
CA LEU A 68 -0.45 -2.88 -3.60
C LEU A 68 -0.83 -3.62 -4.89
N LEU A 69 -1.27 -2.91 -5.93
CA LEU A 69 -1.55 -3.52 -7.23
C LEU A 69 -0.29 -4.15 -7.84
N LEU A 70 0.87 -3.50 -7.73
CA LEU A 70 2.13 -4.09 -8.17
C LEU A 70 2.47 -5.38 -7.41
N THR A 71 2.28 -5.38 -6.09
CA THR A 71 2.46 -6.59 -5.26
C THR A 71 1.56 -7.71 -5.74
N LEU A 72 0.27 -7.43 -5.96
CA LEU A 72 -0.70 -8.42 -6.45
C LEU A 72 -0.31 -8.97 -7.84
N LEU A 73 0.08 -8.09 -8.75
CA LEU A 73 0.51 -8.43 -10.10
C LEU A 73 1.84 -9.20 -10.13
N THR A 74 2.69 -9.07 -9.11
CA THR A 74 3.93 -9.84 -8.99
C THR A 74 3.70 -11.19 -8.32
N ALA A 75 2.96 -11.23 -7.21
CA ALA A 75 2.74 -12.44 -6.43
C ALA A 75 1.86 -13.47 -7.16
N THR A 76 0.87 -13.00 -7.93
CA THR A 76 -0.06 -13.91 -8.64
C THR A 76 0.64 -14.78 -9.68
N PRO A 77 1.45 -14.25 -10.61
CA PRO A 77 2.21 -15.09 -11.54
C PRO A 77 3.19 -16.01 -10.83
N PHE A 78 3.85 -15.56 -9.76
CA PHE A 78 4.78 -16.38 -8.98
C PHE A 78 4.12 -17.61 -8.33
N LEU A 79 2.82 -17.55 -8.04
CA LEU A 79 2.05 -18.69 -7.57
C LEU A 79 1.69 -19.67 -8.71
N LEU A 80 1.46 -19.15 -9.91
CA LEU A 80 0.92 -19.93 -11.04
C LEU A 80 2.01 -20.54 -11.94
N PHE A 81 3.18 -19.92 -12.02
CA PHE A 81 4.25 -20.30 -12.93
C PHE A 81 5.59 -20.46 -12.22
N ARG A 82 6.50 -21.22 -12.85
CA ARG A 82 7.88 -21.36 -12.38
C ARG A 82 8.73 -20.25 -12.98
N TYR A 83 9.51 -19.59 -12.13
CA TYR A 83 10.47 -18.56 -12.51
C TYR A 83 11.86 -18.95 -12.05
N ALA A 84 12.89 -18.42 -12.73
CA ALA A 84 14.26 -18.56 -12.27
C ALA A 84 14.45 -17.86 -10.91
N SER A 85 15.29 -18.42 -10.06
CA SER A 85 15.60 -17.88 -8.72
C SER A 85 16.08 -16.43 -8.77
N THR A 86 16.84 -16.06 -9.81
CA THR A 86 17.29 -14.68 -10.06
C THR A 86 16.12 -13.72 -10.33
N THR A 87 15.11 -14.15 -11.10
CA THR A 87 13.89 -13.38 -11.36
C THR A 87 13.07 -13.20 -10.09
N ILE A 88 12.93 -14.26 -9.29
CA ILE A 88 12.23 -14.21 -8.00
C ILE A 88 12.91 -13.20 -7.09
N PHE A 89 14.23 -13.30 -6.94
CA PHE A 89 15.01 -12.39 -6.09
C PHE A 89 14.93 -10.92 -6.57
N ALA A 90 15.09 -10.69 -7.87
CA ALA A 90 15.04 -9.34 -8.44
C ALA A 90 13.67 -8.68 -8.24
N LEU A 91 12.58 -9.36 -8.58
CA LEU A 91 11.22 -8.79 -8.43
C LEU A 91 10.80 -8.66 -6.97
N SER A 92 11.28 -9.55 -6.09
CA SER A 92 11.09 -9.41 -4.63
C SER A 92 11.78 -8.15 -4.11
N THR A 93 13.00 -7.87 -4.59
CA THR A 93 13.75 -6.65 -4.24
C THR A 93 13.05 -5.38 -4.73
N VAL A 94 12.50 -5.41 -5.95
CA VAL A 94 11.71 -4.29 -6.50
C VAL A 94 10.46 -4.03 -5.65
N ASN A 95 9.71 -5.07 -5.28
CA ASN A 95 8.52 -4.91 -4.44
C ASN A 95 8.87 -4.39 -3.05
N LEU A 96 9.92 -4.91 -2.42
CA LEU A 96 10.46 -4.38 -1.16
C LEU A 96 10.74 -2.88 -1.27
N ALA A 97 11.52 -2.47 -2.27
CA ALA A 97 11.90 -1.07 -2.45
C ALA A 97 10.67 -0.17 -2.64
N ILE A 98 9.73 -0.58 -3.51
CA ILE A 98 8.53 0.21 -3.78
C ILE A 98 7.63 0.32 -2.55
N LEU A 99 7.43 -0.76 -1.81
CA LEU A 99 6.62 -0.72 -0.58
C LEU A 99 7.23 0.19 0.48
N LEU A 100 8.55 0.15 0.67
CA LEU A 100 9.23 1.04 1.63
C LEU A 100 9.20 2.51 1.19
N VAL A 101 9.46 2.79 -0.08
CA VAL A 101 9.40 4.15 -0.64
C VAL A 101 7.98 4.70 -0.56
N THR A 102 6.97 3.91 -0.92
CA THR A 102 5.57 4.32 -0.80
C THR A 102 5.18 4.55 0.64
N ARG A 103 5.56 3.65 1.55
CA ARG A 103 5.28 3.81 2.98
C ARG A 103 5.88 5.10 3.53
N GLU A 104 7.12 5.43 3.17
CA GLU A 104 7.74 6.68 3.60
C GLU A 104 7.06 7.90 2.96
N TYR A 105 6.78 7.86 1.65
CA TYR A 105 6.11 8.96 0.94
C TYR A 105 4.71 9.26 1.50
N VAL A 106 3.94 8.22 1.79
CA VAL A 106 2.60 8.32 2.39
C VAL A 106 2.75 8.75 3.85
N GLY A 107 3.62 8.08 4.60
CA GLY A 107 3.90 8.37 6.01
C GLY A 107 4.30 9.82 6.22
N ASP A 108 5.23 10.37 5.45
CA ASP A 108 5.69 11.75 5.55
C ASP A 108 4.56 12.78 5.40
N PHE A 109 3.57 12.50 4.54
CA PHE A 109 2.43 13.40 4.36
C PHE A 109 1.39 13.27 5.48
N TRP A 110 1.12 12.05 5.95
CA TRP A 110 0.08 11.78 6.95
C TRP A 110 0.59 11.87 8.40
N ARG A 111 1.91 11.81 8.62
CA ARG A 111 2.55 11.93 9.92
C ARG A 111 2.22 13.28 10.54
N GLY A 112 1.67 13.23 11.76
CA GLY A 112 1.27 14.42 12.50
C GLY A 112 -0.06 15.05 12.05
N LYS A 113 -0.76 14.50 11.05
CA LYS A 113 -2.16 14.87 10.78
C LYS A 113 -3.05 14.27 11.86
N ALA A 114 -3.27 15.04 12.92
CA ALA A 114 -4.13 14.65 14.03
C ALA A 114 -5.57 14.45 13.55
N LYS A 115 -6.25 13.46 14.14
CA LYS A 115 -7.71 13.34 14.03
C LYS A 115 -8.33 14.65 14.51
N VAL A 116 -9.19 15.24 13.69
CA VAL A 116 -9.80 16.54 13.99
C VAL A 116 -11.04 16.30 14.86
N PRO A 117 -11.10 16.83 16.10
CA PRO A 117 -12.18 16.55 17.04
C PRO A 117 -13.34 17.55 16.86
N ILE A 118 -13.84 17.71 15.63
CA ILE A 118 -14.97 18.61 15.33
C ILE A 118 -16.17 17.81 14.78
N PRO A 119 -17.41 18.24 15.06
CA PRO A 119 -18.60 17.58 14.50
C PRO A 119 -18.52 17.51 12.97
N GLY A 120 -18.81 16.33 12.40
CA GLY A 120 -18.81 16.12 10.96
C GLY A 120 -17.44 15.85 10.33
N THR A 121 -16.39 15.47 11.10
CA THR A 121 -15.09 14.96 10.60
C THR A 121 -14.86 13.46 10.84
N GLY A 122 -15.89 12.71 11.23
CA GLY A 122 -15.79 11.27 11.50
C GLY A 122 -15.19 10.49 10.32
N ASP A 123 -15.73 10.70 9.12
CA ASP A 123 -15.26 10.04 7.91
C ASP A 123 -13.79 10.39 7.57
N LEU A 124 -13.38 11.65 7.80
CA LEU A 124 -11.98 12.06 7.60
C LEU A 124 -11.05 11.36 8.60
N ASN A 125 -11.44 11.30 9.86
CA ASN A 125 -10.66 10.66 10.92
C ASN A 125 -10.53 9.16 10.70
N ASP A 126 -11.59 8.52 10.21
CA ASP A 126 -11.60 7.12 9.82
C ASP A 126 -10.69 6.88 8.63
N ALA A 127 -10.75 7.73 7.61
CA ALA A 127 -9.88 7.62 6.44
C ALA A 127 -8.40 7.77 6.79
N ILE A 128 -8.06 8.69 7.71
CA ILE A 128 -6.70 8.83 8.24
C ILE A 128 -6.29 7.53 8.95
N GLY A 129 -7.16 6.96 9.77
CA GLY A 129 -6.93 5.69 10.47
C GLY A 129 -6.64 4.55 9.49
N LEU A 130 -7.53 4.35 8.51
CA LEU A 130 -7.38 3.31 7.49
C LEU A 130 -6.11 3.51 6.64
N THR A 131 -5.76 4.75 6.30
CA THR A 131 -4.53 5.03 5.54
C THR A 131 -3.28 4.66 6.32
N ASN A 132 -3.25 4.95 7.63
CA ASN A 132 -2.13 4.58 8.49
C ASN A 132 -2.03 3.05 8.63
N GLU A 133 -3.16 2.37 8.81
CA GLU A 133 -3.21 0.90 8.87
C GLU A 133 -2.67 0.26 7.59
N VAL A 134 -3.08 0.76 6.41
CA VAL A 134 -2.51 0.31 5.12
C VAL A 134 -1.00 0.55 5.06
N GLY A 135 -0.51 1.69 5.56
CA GLY A 135 0.92 1.99 5.62
C GLY A 135 1.71 1.04 6.54
N GLU A 136 1.14 0.60 7.66
CA GLU A 136 1.73 -0.43 8.52
C GLU A 136 1.74 -1.80 7.83
N ASN A 137 0.64 -2.16 7.18
CA ASN A 137 0.52 -3.40 6.43
C ASN A 137 1.49 -3.48 5.24
N GLN A 138 1.82 -2.34 4.60
CA GLN A 138 2.86 -2.28 3.58
C GLN A 138 4.24 -2.68 4.12
N LEU A 139 4.55 -2.43 5.40
CA LEU A 139 5.80 -2.90 6.02
C LEU A 139 5.79 -4.43 6.18
N PHE A 140 4.68 -5.02 6.62
CA PHE A 140 4.56 -6.47 6.69
C PHE A 140 4.70 -7.13 5.31
N LEU A 141 4.10 -6.54 4.27
CA LEU A 141 4.30 -6.97 2.89
C LEU A 141 5.76 -6.83 2.45
N ALA A 142 6.43 -5.73 2.78
CA ALA A 142 7.85 -5.52 2.47
C ALA A 142 8.74 -6.61 3.12
N VAL A 143 8.54 -6.90 4.41
CA VAL A 143 9.25 -7.98 5.11
C VAL A 143 8.96 -9.35 4.46
N SER A 144 7.72 -9.60 4.06
CA SER A 144 7.37 -10.85 3.37
C SER A 144 8.10 -11.02 2.04
N TRP A 145 8.36 -9.94 1.29
CA TRP A 145 9.14 -9.97 0.05
C TRP A 145 10.62 -10.26 0.30
N VAL A 146 11.19 -9.82 1.42
CA VAL A 146 12.55 -10.23 1.83
C VAL A 146 12.59 -11.75 2.01
N ALA A 147 11.65 -12.31 2.77
CA ALA A 147 11.57 -13.74 2.98
C ALA A 147 11.36 -14.50 1.66
N TYR A 148 10.46 -14.02 0.80
CA TYR A 148 10.17 -14.63 -0.50
C TYR A 148 11.41 -14.63 -1.41
N GLY A 149 12.12 -13.51 -1.51
CA GLY A 149 13.32 -13.39 -2.33
C GLY A 149 14.47 -14.28 -1.86
N VAL A 150 14.75 -14.30 -0.55
CA VAL A 150 15.81 -15.14 0.04
C VAL A 150 15.50 -16.62 -0.13
N LEU A 151 14.27 -17.05 0.14
CA LEU A 151 13.85 -18.44 -0.07
C LEU A 151 13.84 -18.81 -1.56
N GLY A 152 13.52 -17.86 -2.44
CA GLY A 152 13.59 -18.03 -3.89
C GLY A 152 14.99 -18.38 -4.40
N LEU A 153 16.06 -17.95 -3.72
CA LEU A 153 17.43 -18.33 -4.04
C LEU A 153 17.78 -19.78 -3.64
N LEU A 154 16.99 -20.37 -2.72
CA LEU A 154 17.20 -21.72 -2.19
C LEU A 154 16.29 -22.77 -2.84
N ALA A 155 15.26 -22.33 -3.58
CA ALA A 155 14.25 -23.16 -4.24
C ALA A 155 14.66 -23.55 -5.66
#